data_AF-A0A0F9BB65-F1
#
_entry.id   AF-A0A0F9BB65-F1
#
_cell.length_a   1.000
_cell.length_b   1.000
_cell.length_c   1.000
_cell.angle_alpha   90.00
_cell.angle_beta   90.00
_cell.angle_gamma   90.00
#
_symmetry.space_group_name_H-M   'P 1'
#
loop_
_entity.id
_entity.type
_entity.pdbx_description
1 polymer ?
#
loop_
_entity_poly.entity_id
_entity_poly.type
_entity_poly.pdbx_seq_one_letter_code
_entity_poly.pdbx_strand_id
1 'polypeptide(L)'
;MSRDELKVTAIILGILAMIMTTGRKVHVAPAAEATTAPAGLAAKYPGDKGIARDRAVLLHEDFESGRIDPGKWPSVSNRAGALKIVHDKPNVHRGRGALRITARIGKNTGGHL
;
A
#
# COMPACT_ATOMS: atom_id res chain seq x y z
N MET A 1 32.16 -39.96 -21.20
CA MET A 1 31.69 -38.67 -20.66
C MET A 1 32.35 -37.56 -21.46
N SER A 2 31.57 -36.81 -22.23
CA SER A 2 32.11 -35.79 -23.15
C SER A 2 32.54 -34.54 -22.38
N ARG A 3 33.54 -33.80 -22.88
CA ARG A 3 33.94 -32.48 -22.35
C ARG A 3 32.78 -31.49 -22.32
N ASP A 4 31.74 -31.74 -23.11
CA ASP A 4 30.54 -30.91 -23.18
C ASP A 4 29.53 -31.24 -22.07
N GLU A 5 29.44 -32.51 -21.63
CA GLU A 5 28.62 -32.90 -20.47
C GLU A 5 29.19 -32.35 -19.16
N LEU A 6 30.52 -32.29 -19.03
CA LEU A 6 31.19 -31.75 -17.84
C LEU A 6 30.95 -30.23 -17.69
N LYS A 7 30.83 -29.50 -18.81
CA LYS A 7 30.56 -28.05 -18.82
C LYS A 7 29.10 -27.74 -18.50
N VAL A 8 28.16 -28.49 -19.09
CA VAL A 8 26.72 -28.29 -18.85
C VAL A 8 26.37 -28.62 -17.39
N THR A 9 26.98 -29.65 -16.81
CA THR A 9 26.76 -30.02 -15.40
C THR A 9 27.35 -28.99 -14.43
N ALA A 10 28.52 -28.41 -14.73
CA ALA A 10 29.14 -27.36 -13.91
C ALA A 10 28.36 -26.03 -13.93
N ILE A 11 27.72 -25.68 -15.05
CA ILE A 11 26.89 -24.48 -15.17
C ILE A 11 25.59 -24.61 -14.37
N ILE A 12 24.95 -25.79 -14.37
CA ILE A 12 23.71 -26.04 -13.63
C ILE A 12 23.95 -26.02 -12.11
N LEU A 13 25.10 -26.49 -11.63
CA LEU A 13 25.49 -26.38 -10.22
C LEU A 13 25.84 -24.93 -9.81
N GLY A 14 26.39 -24.12 -10.72
CA GLY A 14 26.69 -22.71 -10.46
C GLY A 14 25.45 -21.83 -10.28
N ILE A 15 24.36 -22.11 -11.01
CA ILE A 15 23.11 -21.34 -10.91
C ILE A 15 22.33 -21.71 -9.64
N LEU A 16 22.41 -22.96 -9.18
CA LEU A 16 21.72 -23.41 -7.96
C LEU A 16 22.34 -22.82 -6.67
N ALA A 17 23.62 -22.43 -6.71
CA ALA A 17 24.30 -21.79 -5.58
C ALA A 17 23.99 -20.28 -5.44
N MET A 18 23.35 -19.63 -6.43
CA MET A 18 23.12 -18.18 -6.46
C MET A 18 21.68 -17.77 -6.10
N ILE A 19 20.95 -18.58 -5.32
CA ILE A 19 19.60 -18.26 -4.83
C ILE A 19 19.56 -17.96 -3.33
N MET A 20 20.66 -18.16 -2.60
CA MET A 20 20.70 -18.02 -1.15
C MET A 20 21.56 -16.83 -0.72
N THR A 21 21.00 -15.61 -0.72
CA THR A 21 21.23 -14.56 0.31
C THR A 21 20.78 -13.17 -0.18
N THR A 22 19.50 -12.88 -0.08
CA THR A 22 19.06 -11.52 0.24
C THR A 22 18.20 -11.59 1.49
N GLY A 23 18.87 -11.64 2.64
CA GLY A 23 18.21 -11.44 3.92
C GLY A 23 17.50 -10.08 3.90
N ARG A 24 16.17 -10.10 3.86
CA ARG A 24 15.34 -8.91 3.97
C ARG A 24 15.65 -8.30 5.34
N LYS A 25 16.44 -7.22 5.39
CA LYS A 25 16.58 -6.42 6.61
C LYS A 25 15.19 -5.88 6.94
N VAL A 26 14.54 -6.50 7.92
CA VAL A 26 13.27 -6.00 8.46
C VAL A 26 13.64 -4.73 9.21
N HIS A 27 13.18 -3.58 8.72
CA HIS A 27 13.31 -2.34 9.47
C HIS A 27 12.32 -2.44 10.64
N VAL A 28 12.82 -2.86 11.80
CA VAL A 28 12.05 -2.82 13.03
C VAL A 28 11.94 -1.35 13.39
N ALA A 29 10.75 -0.78 13.20
CA ALA A 29 10.47 0.56 13.68
C ALA A 29 10.77 0.61 15.18
N PRO A 30 11.45 1.66 15.69
CA PRO A 30 11.63 1.84 17.12
C PRO A 30 10.29 1.72 17.83
N ALA A 31 10.27 1.06 18.99
CA ALA A 31 9.10 1.09 19.85
C ALA A 31 8.76 2.55 20.14
N ALA A 32 7.56 2.98 19.74
CA ALA A 32 7.10 4.33 19.99
C ALA A 32 7.21 4.60 21.50
N GLU A 33 7.91 5.67 21.88
CA GLU A 33 7.91 6.13 23.27
C GLU A 33 6.46 6.38 23.70
N ALA A 34 6.09 5.91 24.89
CA ALA A 34 4.75 6.08 25.42
C ALA A 34 4.46 7.57 25.56
N THR A 35 3.62 8.10 24.67
CA THR A 35 3.16 9.49 24.75
C THR A 35 2.26 9.65 25.99
N THR A 36 2.42 10.76 26.70
CA THR A 36 1.47 11.19 27.74
C THR A 36 0.19 11.77 27.15
N ALA A 37 0.14 11.96 25.82
CA ALA A 37 -1.07 12.39 25.15
C ALA A 37 -2.17 11.35 25.33
N PRO A 38 -3.40 11.76 25.68
CA PRO A 38 -4.52 10.84 25.73
C PRO A 38 -4.67 10.15 24.37
N ALA A 39 -5.04 8.87 24.39
CA ALA A 39 -5.22 8.11 23.17
C ALA A 39 -6.21 8.83 22.24
N GLY A 40 -5.82 9.01 20.98
CA GLY A 40 -6.65 9.71 19.99
C GLY A 40 -7.97 8.98 19.72
N LEU A 41 -8.90 9.65 19.03
CA LEU A 41 -10.25 9.14 18.77
C LEU A 41 -10.25 7.72 18.18
N ALA A 42 -9.32 7.43 17.26
CA ALA A 42 -9.16 6.12 16.63
C ALA A 42 -8.91 4.96 17.62
N ALA A 43 -8.34 5.22 18.79
CA ALA A 43 -8.12 4.19 19.80
C ALA A 43 -9.43 3.60 20.36
N LYS A 44 -10.53 4.36 20.29
CA LYS A 44 -11.88 3.89 20.65
C LYS A 44 -12.52 3.02 19.58
N TYR A 45 -12.00 3.05 18.36
CA TYR A 45 -12.58 2.40 17.18
C TYR A 45 -11.56 1.48 16.50
N PRO A 46 -11.32 0.26 17.01
CA PRO A 46 -10.36 -0.68 16.41
C PRO A 46 -10.63 -0.97 14.93
N GLY A 47 -9.66 -0.58 14.10
CA GLY A 47 -9.77 -0.61 12.64
C GLY A 47 -10.91 0.25 12.11
N ASP A 48 -11.21 1.39 12.74
CA ASP A 48 -12.18 2.38 12.28
C ASP A 48 -13.64 1.91 12.22
N LYS A 49 -13.97 0.79 12.89
CA LYS A 49 -15.36 0.29 12.94
C LYS A 49 -16.26 1.29 13.64
N GLY A 50 -17.16 1.92 12.87
CA GLY A 50 -18.15 2.85 13.42
C GLY A 50 -17.62 4.26 13.70
N ILE A 51 -16.34 4.54 13.42
CA ILE A 51 -15.75 5.87 13.66
C ILE A 51 -16.51 6.97 12.90
N ALA A 52 -17.03 6.66 11.71
CA ALA A 52 -17.83 7.57 10.88
C ALA A 52 -19.10 8.13 11.56
N ARG A 53 -19.56 7.51 12.65
CA ARG A 53 -20.73 7.97 13.42
C ARG A 53 -20.36 8.82 14.63
N ASP A 54 -19.07 8.90 14.98
CA ASP A 54 -18.62 9.72 16.08
C ASP A 54 -18.76 11.20 15.72
N ARG A 55 -19.37 11.99 16.62
CA ARG A 55 -19.63 13.42 16.41
C ARG A 55 -18.35 14.26 16.26
N ALA A 56 -17.21 13.75 16.73
CA ALA A 56 -15.92 14.40 16.57
C ALA A 56 -15.27 14.14 15.20
N VAL A 57 -15.84 13.25 14.37
CA VAL A 57 -15.35 13.01 13.00
C VAL A 57 -15.93 14.04 12.05
N LEU A 58 -15.06 14.84 11.46
CA LEU A 58 -15.43 15.88 10.50
C LEU A 58 -15.47 15.37 9.05
N LEU A 59 -14.68 14.33 8.74
CA LEU A 59 -14.56 13.74 7.41
C LEU A 59 -14.26 12.25 7.54
N HIS A 60 -14.95 11.43 6.74
CA HIS A 60 -14.64 10.02 6.58
C HIS A 60 -14.82 9.58 5.11
N GLU A 61 -13.92 8.73 4.65
CA GLU A 61 -14.01 8.05 3.36
C GLU A 61 -13.42 6.64 3.51
N ASP A 62 -14.22 5.63 3.18
CA ASP A 62 -13.82 4.22 3.22
C ASP A 62 -13.63 3.63 1.82
N PHE A 63 -13.95 4.38 0.77
CA PHE A 63 -13.91 4.00 -0.64
C PHE A 63 -14.77 2.77 -0.99
N GLU A 64 -15.68 2.36 -0.10
CA GLU A 64 -16.50 1.16 -0.28
C GLU A 64 -17.64 1.36 -1.29
N SER A 65 -17.92 2.62 -1.65
CA SER A 65 -18.87 2.99 -2.70
C SER A 65 -18.37 2.67 -4.11
N GLY A 66 -17.07 2.37 -4.27
CA GLY A 66 -16.44 2.10 -5.57
C GLY A 66 -16.18 3.36 -6.41
N ARG A 67 -16.47 4.55 -5.89
CA ARG A 67 -16.32 5.83 -6.61
C ARG A 67 -15.78 6.92 -5.70
N ILE A 68 -15.14 7.91 -6.31
CA ILE A 68 -14.74 9.15 -5.62
C ILE A 68 -15.97 10.06 -5.61
N ASP A 69 -16.41 10.48 -4.43
CA ASP A 69 -17.48 11.46 -4.28
C ASP A 69 -16.91 12.89 -4.24
N PRO A 70 -16.97 13.66 -5.33
CA PRO A 70 -16.40 15.01 -5.36
C PRO A 70 -17.07 15.98 -4.38
N GLY A 71 -18.29 15.67 -3.89
CA GLY A 71 -18.97 16.52 -2.90
C GLY A 71 -18.35 16.45 -1.50
N LYS A 72 -17.59 15.40 -1.20
CA LYS A 72 -16.88 15.24 0.08
C LYS A 72 -15.51 15.94 0.12
N TRP A 73 -14.99 16.31 -1.05
CA TRP A 73 -13.60 16.69 -1.22
C TRP A 73 -13.54 18.12 -1.76
N PRO A 74 -12.74 19.01 -1.15
CA PRO A 74 -12.69 20.41 -1.56
C PRO A 74 -12.11 20.59 -2.97
N SER A 75 -11.29 19.66 -3.47
CA SER A 75 -10.71 19.76 -4.82
C SER A 75 -10.26 18.41 -5.37
N VAL A 76 -10.95 17.89 -6.39
CA VAL A 76 -10.51 16.65 -7.07
C VAL A 76 -9.71 16.93 -8.34
N SER A 77 -8.53 16.32 -8.47
CA SER A 77 -7.72 16.32 -9.70
C SER A 77 -7.32 14.91 -10.10
N ASN A 78 -7.82 14.45 -11.25
CA ASN A 78 -7.52 13.15 -11.82
C ASN A 78 -6.80 13.25 -13.18
N ARG A 79 -5.72 14.02 -13.24
CA ARG A 79 -4.99 14.26 -14.51
C ARG A 79 -4.38 12.96 -15.05
N ALA A 80 -4.70 12.65 -16.32
CA ALA A 80 -4.22 11.45 -17.00
C ALA A 80 -4.50 10.14 -16.23
N GLY A 81 -5.63 10.05 -15.52
CA GLY A 81 -6.05 8.85 -14.80
C GLY A 81 -5.19 8.53 -13.57
N ALA A 82 -4.70 9.56 -12.87
CA ALA A 82 -3.89 9.42 -11.67
C ALA A 82 -4.65 8.78 -10.48
N LEU A 83 -5.97 8.94 -10.39
CA LEU A 83 -6.82 8.42 -9.33
C LEU A 83 -7.63 7.21 -9.84
N LYS A 84 -7.60 6.12 -9.08
CA LYS A 84 -8.38 4.92 -9.37
C LYS A 84 -8.80 4.21 -8.09
N ILE A 85 -10.06 3.82 -7.99
CA ILE A 85 -10.49 2.86 -6.97
C ILE A 85 -10.03 1.46 -7.39
N VAL A 86 -9.33 0.79 -6.49
CA VAL A 86 -8.80 -0.56 -6.69
C VAL A 86 -9.43 -1.52 -5.69
N HIS A 87 -9.50 -2.79 -6.09
CA HIS A 87 -10.13 -3.87 -5.33
C HIS A 87 -9.20 -5.06 -5.11
N ASP A 88 -7.95 -4.99 -5.58
CA ASP A 88 -7.01 -6.07 -5.45
C ASP A 88 -6.45 -6.13 -4.02
N LYS A 89 -6.45 -7.34 -3.44
CA LYS A 89 -6.10 -7.59 -2.03
C LYS A 89 -4.77 -6.96 -1.57
N PRO A 90 -3.69 -6.94 -2.38
CA PRO A 90 -2.44 -6.29 -1.96
C PRO A 90 -2.57 -4.79 -1.70
N ASN A 91 -3.51 -4.12 -2.35
CA ASN A 91 -3.72 -2.67 -2.24
C ASN A 91 -4.86 -2.29 -1.29
N VAL A 92 -5.61 -3.26 -0.77
CA VAL A 92 -6.77 -3.04 0.11
C VAL A 92 -6.46 -3.57 1.50
N HIS A 93 -6.31 -2.66 2.48
CA HIS A 93 -6.07 -3.05 3.88
C HIS A 93 -7.33 -3.63 4.54
N ARG A 94 -8.47 -2.97 4.32
CA ARG A 94 -9.76 -3.35 4.90
C ARG A 94 -10.88 -3.01 3.92
N GLY A 95 -11.97 -3.77 3.99
CA GLY A 95 -13.10 -3.56 3.09
C GLY A 95 -12.83 -4.17 1.71
N ARG A 96 -13.43 -3.60 0.68
CA ARG A 96 -13.33 -4.03 -0.72
C ARG A 96 -12.62 -3.00 -1.60
N GLY A 97 -12.50 -1.75 -1.16
CA GLY A 97 -12.00 -0.66 -1.98
C GLY A 97 -10.82 0.08 -1.34
N ALA A 98 -9.93 0.59 -2.18
CA ALA A 98 -8.95 1.60 -1.77
C ALA A 98 -8.75 2.60 -2.91
N LEU A 99 -8.41 3.84 -2.58
CA LEU A 99 -7.93 4.79 -3.56
C LEU A 99 -6.45 4.55 -3.88
N ARG A 100 -6.15 4.32 -5.15
CA ARG A 100 -4.79 4.34 -5.68
C ARG A 100 -4.51 5.68 -6.38
N ILE A 101 -3.40 6.31 -6.00
CA ILE A 101 -2.86 7.50 -6.66
C ILE A 101 -1.58 7.09 -7.39
N THR A 102 -1.48 7.39 -8.69
CA THR A 102 -0.33 7.02 -9.52
C THR A 102 0.28 8.25 -10.19
N ALA A 103 1.51 8.58 -9.79
CA ALA A 103 2.36 9.52 -10.52
C ALA A 103 3.11 8.80 -11.65
N ARG A 104 3.24 9.46 -12.81
CA ARG A 104 3.93 8.93 -14.00
C ARG A 104 4.83 10.01 -14.59
N ILE A 105 6.15 9.76 -14.57
CA ILE A 105 7.16 10.68 -15.12
C ILE A 105 6.79 11.10 -16.55
N GLY A 106 6.84 12.40 -16.82
CA GLY A 106 6.49 12.99 -18.12
C GLY A 106 4.99 12.95 -18.48
N LYS A 107 4.10 12.45 -17.61
CA LYS A 107 2.65 12.37 -17.87
C LYS A 107 1.81 13.08 -16.81
N ASN A 108 2.11 12.87 -15.52
CA ASN A 108 1.45 13.55 -14.41
C ASN A 108 2.34 13.52 -13.15
N THR A 109 1.97 14.31 -12.16
CA THR A 109 2.62 14.35 -10.83
C THR A 109 1.79 13.60 -9.78
N GLY A 110 0.87 12.72 -10.22
CA GLY A 110 -0.20 12.17 -9.39
C GLY A 110 -1.51 12.94 -9.52
N GLY A 111 -2.38 12.79 -8.52
CA GLY A 111 -3.67 13.45 -8.39
C GLY A 111 -3.98 13.75 -6.93
N HIS A 112 -5.08 14.46 -6.67
CA HIS A 112 -5.47 14.88 -5.32
C HIS A 112 -7.00 14.94 -5.14
N LEU A 113 -7.42 15.04 -3.89
CA LEU A 113 -8.80 15.23 -3.41
C LEU A 113 -8.86 16.50 -2.53
#